data_AF-L9YLN3-F1
#
_entry.id   AF-L9YLN3-F1
#
_cell.length_a   1.000
_cell.length_b   1.000
_cell.length_c   1.000
_cell.angle_alpha   90.00
_cell.angle_beta   90.00
_cell.angle_gamma   90.00
#
_symmetry.space_group_name_H-M   'P 1'
#
loop_
_entity.id
_entity.type
_entity.pdbx_description
1 polymer ?
#
loop_
_entity_poly.entity_id
_entity_poly.type
_entity_poly.pdbx_seq_one_letter_code
_entity_poly.pdbx_strand_id
1 'polypeptide(L)'
;MVEVTIDPTTRIEGHHGTELEIENGEVVNAKSQMKMFRGAEIITLGRPPYDAPMLTGKVCGVCFTCHRLASSKAVENAAQDAGVFEGPPRNAVLLRNALEGIFYLWNHAIHLYALVGPDYSDAVADTGLDRLDPIEGEGYQAALDQQRKLLKAFAEFGGRAPHPLTYVPGGMAGQPDPSTVESVKSRVAEVSEWIGPTEAAPEVLERYLAADEPGDVEVDPDLGEGLHDLVGLLVAAAQAGTAEHGVGPNRYYSNGVFDHADGDGLFLDRGIYRNGLVESKTRDEIIDAISEDTAYSWYTNDSGGDPAKA
;
A
#
# COMPACT_ATOMS: atom_id res chain seq x y z
N MET A 1 5.31 -35.11 -9.21
CA MET A 1 5.44 -33.74 -9.67
C MET A 1 4.19 -33.35 -10.43
N VAL A 2 3.52 -32.28 -10.01
CA VAL A 2 2.35 -31.67 -10.65
C VAL A 2 2.73 -30.25 -11.01
N GLU A 3 2.38 -29.79 -12.22
CA GLU A 3 2.54 -28.40 -12.63
C GLU A 3 1.19 -27.69 -12.52
N VAL A 4 1.18 -26.53 -11.88
CA VAL A 4 0.00 -25.67 -11.75
C VAL A 4 0.32 -24.30 -12.34
N THR A 5 -0.56 -23.80 -13.19
CA THR A 5 -0.47 -22.43 -13.73
C THR A 5 -1.70 -21.65 -13.29
N ILE A 6 -1.46 -20.51 -12.64
CA ILE A 6 -2.48 -19.54 -12.26
C ILE A 6 -2.28 -18.32 -13.15
N ASP A 7 -3.10 -18.19 -14.19
CA ASP A 7 -3.03 -17.08 -15.14
C ASP A 7 -4.44 -16.70 -15.65
N PRO A 8 -4.97 -15.53 -15.30
CA PRO A 8 -4.35 -14.49 -14.48
C PRO A 8 -4.39 -14.82 -12.97
N THR A 9 -3.42 -14.30 -12.22
CA THR A 9 -3.63 -14.05 -10.78
C THR A 9 -4.65 -12.91 -10.64
N THR A 10 -5.82 -13.22 -10.10
CA THR A 10 -6.91 -12.25 -9.91
C THR A 10 -6.83 -11.54 -8.55
N ARG A 11 -7.65 -10.50 -8.34
CA ARG A 11 -7.71 -9.70 -7.09
C ARG A 11 -6.36 -9.07 -6.70
N ILE A 12 -5.63 -8.62 -7.72
CA ILE A 12 -4.41 -7.82 -7.62
C ILE A 12 -4.44 -6.69 -8.65
N GLU A 13 -3.48 -5.78 -8.62
CA GLU A 13 -3.24 -4.83 -9.71
C GLU A 13 -2.29 -5.42 -10.76
N GLY A 14 -2.55 -5.15 -12.03
CA GLY A 14 -1.68 -5.52 -13.14
C GLY A 14 -1.96 -6.90 -13.75
N HIS A 15 -1.01 -7.37 -14.56
CA HIS A 15 -1.10 -8.62 -15.31
C HIS A 15 -0.01 -9.55 -14.81
N HIS A 16 -0.39 -10.49 -13.95
CA HIS A 16 0.53 -11.43 -13.34
C HIS A 16 0.05 -12.86 -13.57
N GLY A 17 1.00 -13.76 -13.77
CA GLY A 17 0.76 -15.20 -13.70
C GLY A 17 1.81 -15.88 -12.84
N THR A 18 1.42 -17.02 -12.26
CA THR A 18 2.30 -17.87 -11.45
C THR A 18 2.35 -19.27 -12.04
N GLU A 19 3.55 -19.79 -12.26
CA GLU A 19 3.79 -21.22 -12.54
C GLU A 19 4.38 -21.87 -11.29
N LEU A 20 3.83 -23.01 -10.88
CA LEU A 20 4.22 -23.76 -9.70
C LEU A 20 4.55 -25.20 -10.07
N GLU A 21 5.65 -25.72 -9.53
CA GLU A 21 5.96 -27.15 -9.54
C GLU A 21 5.72 -27.70 -8.13
N ILE A 22 4.92 -28.77 -8.03
CA ILE A 22 4.46 -29.33 -6.76
C ILE A 22 4.91 -30.78 -6.64
N GLU A 23 5.55 -31.11 -5.51
CA GLU A 23 5.94 -32.47 -5.13
C GLU A 23 5.44 -32.79 -3.73
N ASN A 24 4.80 -33.95 -3.56
CA ASN A 24 4.25 -34.40 -2.27
C ASN A 24 3.33 -33.38 -1.57
N GLY A 25 2.63 -32.55 -2.34
CA GLY A 25 1.74 -31.50 -1.82
C GLY A 25 2.43 -30.18 -1.49
N GLU A 26 3.75 -30.08 -1.67
CA GLU A 26 4.54 -28.87 -1.41
C GLU A 26 5.03 -28.23 -2.70
N VAL A 27 5.02 -26.90 -2.75
CA VAL A 27 5.60 -26.14 -3.86
C VAL A 27 7.13 -26.21 -3.76
N VAL A 28 7.77 -26.83 -4.75
CA VAL A 28 9.24 -26.95 -4.83
C VAL A 28 9.87 -25.91 -5.75
N ASN A 29 9.08 -25.31 -6.64
CA ASN A 29 9.51 -24.25 -7.54
C ASN A 29 8.34 -23.32 -7.86
N ALA A 30 8.62 -22.02 -7.97
CA ALA A 30 7.63 -21.02 -8.32
C ALA A 30 8.25 -19.96 -9.24
N LYS A 31 7.54 -19.61 -10.32
CA LYS A 31 7.90 -18.51 -11.22
C LYS A 31 6.79 -17.47 -11.20
N SER A 32 7.14 -16.26 -10.80
CA SER A 32 6.30 -15.06 -10.92
C SER A 32 6.55 -14.40 -12.26
N GLN A 33 5.50 -14.10 -13.02
CA GLN A 33 5.60 -13.54 -14.36
C GLN A 33 4.75 -12.27 -14.46
N MET A 34 5.40 -11.13 -14.70
CA MET A 34 4.71 -9.90 -15.08
C MET A 34 4.50 -9.87 -16.59
N LYS A 35 3.25 -9.82 -17.04
CA LYS A 35 2.85 -10.06 -18.44
C LYS A 35 2.56 -8.80 -19.25
N MET A 36 2.86 -7.63 -18.71
CA MET A 36 2.65 -6.34 -19.38
C MET A 36 3.87 -5.43 -19.22
N PHE A 37 4.28 -4.81 -20.33
CA PHE A 37 5.28 -3.75 -20.36
C PHE A 37 4.67 -2.46 -20.93
N ARG A 38 5.02 -1.31 -20.35
CA ARG A 38 4.57 0.03 -20.82
C ARG A 38 5.70 1.02 -21.07
N GLY A 39 6.87 0.85 -20.44
CA GLY A 39 8.04 1.72 -20.65
C GLY A 39 7.89 3.14 -20.10
N ALA A 40 7.43 3.31 -18.86
CA ALA A 40 7.23 4.63 -18.24
C ALA A 40 8.53 5.46 -18.16
N GLU A 41 9.68 4.84 -17.90
CA GLU A 41 10.98 5.52 -17.91
C GLU A 41 11.33 6.05 -19.30
N ILE A 42 11.20 5.19 -20.32
CA ILE A 42 11.46 5.53 -21.73
C ILE A 42 10.62 6.74 -22.17
N ILE A 43 9.34 6.76 -21.78
CA ILE A 43 8.42 7.87 -22.10
C ILE A 43 8.84 9.16 -21.42
N THR A 44 9.48 9.08 -20.26
CA THR A 44 9.90 10.24 -19.44
C THR A 44 11.21 10.86 -19.93
N LEU A 45 12.08 10.09 -20.58
CA LEU A 45 13.38 10.57 -21.09
C LEU A 45 13.26 11.78 -22.02
N GLY A 46 14.21 12.71 -21.90
CA GLY A 46 14.31 13.91 -22.75
C GLY A 46 13.25 14.97 -22.49
N ARG A 47 12.39 14.80 -21.47
CA ARG A 47 11.36 15.77 -21.10
C ARG A 47 11.84 16.73 -20.01
N PRO A 48 11.18 17.89 -19.86
CA PRO A 48 11.40 18.74 -18.71
C PRO A 48 11.13 17.98 -17.39
N PRO A 49 11.97 18.14 -16.35
CA PRO A 49 11.82 17.39 -15.10
C PRO A 49 10.43 17.53 -14.44
N TYR A 50 9.79 18.69 -14.59
CA TYR A 50 8.45 18.93 -14.03
C TYR A 50 7.33 18.11 -14.69
N ASP A 51 7.55 17.51 -15.87
CA ASP A 51 6.60 16.60 -16.51
C ASP A 51 6.62 15.22 -15.86
N ALA A 52 7.76 14.81 -15.27
CA ALA A 52 7.96 13.45 -14.76
C ALA A 52 6.87 13.02 -13.76
N PRO A 53 6.46 13.84 -12.76
CA PRO A 53 5.41 13.43 -11.84
C PRO A 53 4.05 13.22 -12.53
N MET A 54 3.77 13.85 -13.68
CA MET A 54 2.50 13.67 -14.42
C MET A 54 2.47 12.34 -15.13
N LEU A 55 3.61 11.92 -15.66
CA LEU A 55 3.78 10.68 -16.41
C LEU A 55 3.88 9.50 -15.46
N THR A 56 4.78 9.56 -14.47
CA THR A 56 5.00 8.48 -13.50
C THR A 56 3.79 8.28 -12.59
N GLY A 57 3.01 9.33 -12.32
CA GLY A 57 1.73 9.22 -11.64
C GLY A 57 0.71 8.32 -12.36
N LYS A 58 0.95 7.91 -13.61
CA LYS A 58 0.12 6.97 -14.39
C LYS A 58 0.65 5.54 -14.38
N VAL A 59 1.73 5.27 -13.65
CA VAL A 59 2.26 3.91 -13.50
C VAL A 59 1.22 3.01 -12.85
N CYS A 60 0.52 3.46 -11.79
CA CYS A 60 -0.52 2.65 -11.17
C CYS A 60 -1.78 3.48 -10.86
N GLY A 61 -2.94 2.89 -11.13
CA GLY A 61 -4.25 3.48 -10.81
C GLY A 61 -4.74 3.15 -9.39
N VAL A 62 -4.15 2.15 -8.74
CA VAL A 62 -4.42 1.80 -7.33
C VAL A 62 -3.53 2.63 -6.42
N CYS A 63 -2.20 2.51 -6.51
CA CYS A 63 -1.27 3.35 -5.75
C CYS A 63 -0.99 4.70 -6.44
N PHE A 64 -2.07 5.42 -6.76
CA PHE A 64 -2.04 6.60 -7.63
C PHE A 64 -1.36 7.85 -7.02
N THR A 65 -1.00 7.83 -5.74
CA THR A 65 -0.34 8.93 -5.02
C THR A 65 1.17 8.76 -4.95
N CYS A 66 1.65 7.55 -4.71
CA CYS A 66 3.02 7.31 -4.31
C CYS A 66 4.01 7.65 -5.43
N HIS A 67 3.72 7.27 -6.68
CA HIS A 67 4.58 7.60 -7.82
C HIS A 67 4.64 9.12 -8.06
N ARG A 68 3.50 9.79 -7.90
CA ARG A 68 3.39 11.24 -8.04
C ARG A 68 4.23 11.95 -6.99
N LEU A 69 4.12 11.54 -5.71
CA LEU A 69 4.89 12.09 -4.62
C LEU A 69 6.40 11.79 -4.77
N ALA A 70 6.76 10.54 -5.06
CA ALA A 70 8.15 10.12 -5.22
C ALA A 70 8.83 10.89 -6.36
N SER A 71 8.16 11.03 -7.49
CA SER A 71 8.71 11.79 -8.63
C SER A 71 8.80 13.29 -8.34
N SER A 72 7.82 13.88 -7.65
CA SER A 72 7.93 15.28 -7.21
C SER A 72 9.12 15.48 -6.26
N LYS A 73 9.31 14.57 -5.29
CA LYS A 73 10.46 14.59 -4.37
C LYS A 73 11.80 14.42 -5.10
N ALA A 74 11.86 13.58 -6.13
CA ALA A 74 13.07 13.41 -6.94
C ALA A 74 13.45 14.71 -7.68
N VAL A 75 12.46 15.40 -8.26
CA VAL A 75 12.67 16.70 -8.91
C VAL A 75 13.08 17.77 -7.89
N GLU A 76 12.45 17.78 -6.72
CA GLU A 76 12.79 18.69 -5.61
C GLU A 76 14.21 18.46 -5.10
N ASN A 77 14.63 17.20 -4.95
CA ASN A 77 15.99 16.85 -4.56
C ASN A 77 17.00 17.33 -5.59
N ALA A 78 16.76 17.09 -6.88
CA ALA A 78 17.64 17.58 -7.94
C ALA A 78 17.74 19.12 -7.96
N ALA A 79 16.66 19.83 -7.65
CA ALA A 79 16.66 21.29 -7.54
C ALA A 79 17.42 21.80 -6.30
N GLN A 80 17.35 21.07 -5.18
CA GLN A 80 18.16 21.33 -3.99
C GLN A 80 19.65 21.10 -4.27
N ASP A 81 20.01 19.99 -4.92
CA ASP A 81 21.39 19.67 -5.30
C ASP A 81 21.98 20.73 -6.25
N ALA A 82 21.15 21.30 -7.12
CA ALA A 82 21.52 22.42 -8.00
C ALA A 82 21.55 23.79 -7.30
N GLY A 83 21.16 23.88 -6.02
CA GLY A 83 21.15 25.13 -5.24
C GLY A 83 20.07 26.14 -5.64
N VAL A 84 18.99 25.68 -6.29
CA VAL A 84 17.90 26.55 -6.79
C VAL A 84 16.58 26.36 -6.05
N PHE A 85 16.55 25.52 -5.01
CA PHE A 85 15.38 25.25 -4.20
C PHE A 85 15.79 24.94 -2.76
N GLU A 86 15.09 25.52 -1.77
CA GLU A 86 15.41 25.33 -0.34
C GLU A 86 14.52 24.27 0.33
N GLY A 87 13.51 23.75 -0.37
CA GLY A 87 12.54 22.80 0.18
C GLY A 87 11.10 23.28 0.10
N PRO A 88 10.12 22.35 0.19
CA PRO A 88 8.72 22.69 0.07
C PRO A 88 8.23 23.48 1.30
N PRO A 89 7.24 24.37 1.15
CA PRO A 89 6.62 25.03 2.30
C PRO A 89 6.04 24.01 3.29
N ARG A 90 6.11 24.32 4.58
CA ARG A 90 5.52 23.50 5.67
C ARG A 90 4.11 22.97 5.37
N ASN A 91 3.22 23.84 4.90
CA ASN A 91 1.84 23.45 4.59
C ASN A 91 1.73 22.45 3.44
N ALA A 92 2.67 22.49 2.48
CA ALA A 92 2.72 21.49 1.42
C ALA A 92 3.13 20.11 1.98
N VAL A 93 4.07 20.06 2.92
CA VAL A 93 4.45 18.80 3.60
C VAL A 93 3.26 18.24 4.39
N LEU A 94 2.57 19.07 5.17
CA LEU A 94 1.38 18.64 5.91
C LEU A 94 0.26 18.13 4.99
N LEU A 95 0.00 18.82 3.88
CA LEU A 95 -1.04 18.41 2.93
C LEU A 95 -0.68 17.11 2.21
N ARG A 96 0.60 16.91 1.85
CA ARG A 96 1.10 15.64 1.31
C ARG A 96 0.91 14.51 2.32
N ASN A 97 1.30 14.72 3.58
CA ASN A 97 1.13 13.72 4.63
C ASN A 97 -0.35 13.37 4.88
N ALA A 98 -1.24 14.36 4.89
CA ALA A 98 -2.67 14.12 5.04
C ALA A 98 -3.23 13.30 3.87
N LEU A 99 -2.86 13.63 2.62
CA LEU A 99 -3.26 12.88 1.44
C LEU A 99 -2.72 11.44 1.44
N GLU A 100 -1.43 11.25 1.78
CA GLU A 100 -0.86 9.91 1.91
C GLU A 100 -1.55 9.11 3.04
N GLY A 101 -1.90 9.74 4.17
CA GLY A 101 -2.61 9.07 5.27
C GLY A 101 -4.02 8.61 4.86
N ILE A 102 -4.78 9.46 4.17
CA ILE A 102 -6.10 9.10 3.61
C ILE A 102 -5.94 7.97 2.58
N PHE A 103 -4.90 8.05 1.75
CA PHE A 103 -4.60 7.03 0.75
C PHE A 103 -4.24 5.67 1.39
N TYR A 104 -3.42 5.65 2.44
CA TYR A 104 -3.10 4.43 3.19
C TYR A 104 -4.36 3.77 3.74
N LEU A 105 -5.20 4.58 4.41
CA LEU A 105 -6.46 4.12 4.97
C LEU A 105 -7.38 3.51 3.90
N TRP A 106 -7.49 4.18 2.75
CA TRP A 106 -8.31 3.72 1.62
C TRP A 106 -7.77 2.43 1.02
N ASN A 107 -6.47 2.39 0.72
CA ASN A 107 -5.85 1.27 0.02
C ASN A 107 -5.87 0.00 0.89
N HIS A 108 -5.56 0.13 2.18
CA HIS A 108 -5.54 -1.02 3.09
C HIS A 108 -6.96 -1.54 3.38
N ALA A 109 -7.94 -0.65 3.55
CA ALA A 109 -9.34 -1.08 3.72
C ALA A 109 -9.83 -1.83 2.46
N ILE A 110 -9.62 -1.28 1.27
CA ILE A 110 -10.05 -1.95 0.03
C ILE A 110 -9.26 -3.23 -0.22
N HIS A 111 -7.97 -3.28 0.10
CA HIS A 111 -7.21 -4.51 0.03
C HIS A 111 -7.83 -5.56 0.94
N LEU A 112 -8.13 -5.23 2.19
CA LEU A 112 -8.71 -6.15 3.15
C LEU A 112 -10.04 -6.74 2.67
N TYR A 113 -10.98 -5.92 2.21
CA TYR A 113 -12.32 -6.42 1.88
C TYR A 113 -12.50 -6.87 0.43
N ALA A 114 -11.90 -6.18 -0.54
CA ALA A 114 -12.14 -6.47 -1.96
C ALA A 114 -11.08 -7.38 -2.58
N LEU A 115 -9.90 -7.49 -1.96
CA LEU A 115 -8.78 -8.27 -2.49
C LEU A 115 -8.50 -9.52 -1.66
N VAL A 116 -7.93 -9.40 -0.46
CA VAL A 116 -7.50 -10.55 0.35
C VAL A 116 -8.61 -11.18 1.19
N GLY A 117 -9.57 -10.41 1.69
CA GLY A 117 -10.64 -10.89 2.58
C GLY A 117 -11.45 -12.04 2.02
N PRO A 118 -11.84 -12.03 0.74
CA PRO A 118 -12.53 -13.15 0.12
C PRO A 118 -11.76 -14.47 0.12
N ASP A 119 -10.45 -14.49 0.34
CA ASP A 119 -9.70 -15.75 0.52
C ASP A 119 -9.98 -16.43 1.87
N TYR A 120 -10.50 -15.69 2.84
CA TYR A 120 -10.80 -16.14 4.20
C TYR A 120 -12.29 -16.01 4.56
N SER A 121 -13.15 -15.72 3.59
CA SER A 121 -14.59 -15.58 3.82
C SER A 121 -15.28 -16.94 3.94
N ASP A 122 -16.50 -16.95 4.45
CA ASP A 122 -17.29 -18.18 4.57
C ASP A 122 -17.53 -18.84 3.20
N ALA A 123 -17.93 -18.06 2.19
CA ALA A 123 -18.23 -18.56 0.85
C ALA A 123 -17.04 -19.23 0.13
N VAL A 124 -15.80 -18.99 0.55
CA VAL A 124 -14.59 -19.52 -0.09
C VAL A 124 -13.86 -20.52 0.79
N ALA A 125 -13.77 -20.25 2.10
CA ALA A 125 -12.93 -20.98 3.03
C ALA A 125 -13.70 -21.61 4.21
N ASP A 126 -15.03 -21.48 4.25
CA ASP A 126 -15.90 -22.10 5.29
C ASP A 126 -15.46 -21.70 6.71
N THR A 127 -15.13 -20.41 6.89
CA THR A 127 -14.60 -19.84 8.14
C THR A 127 -15.69 -19.25 9.04
N GLY A 128 -16.94 -19.20 8.57
CA GLY A 128 -18.04 -18.46 9.18
C GLY A 128 -17.92 -16.93 9.07
N LEU A 129 -16.88 -16.39 8.41
CA LEU A 129 -16.70 -14.95 8.20
C LEU A 129 -17.51 -14.45 6.99
N ASP A 130 -18.83 -14.54 7.09
CA ASP A 130 -19.80 -14.12 6.05
C ASP A 130 -19.72 -12.63 5.70
N ARG A 131 -19.32 -11.78 6.66
CA ARG A 131 -19.06 -10.35 6.44
C ARG A 131 -17.99 -10.06 5.39
N LEU A 132 -17.05 -10.99 5.18
CA LEU A 132 -16.00 -10.91 4.17
C LEU A 132 -16.42 -11.46 2.81
N ASP A 133 -17.63 -12.01 2.69
CA ASP A 133 -18.07 -12.64 1.46
C ASP A 133 -18.08 -11.64 0.29
N PRO A 134 -17.56 -12.06 -0.87
CA PRO A 134 -17.43 -11.16 -2.00
C PRO A 134 -18.81 -10.70 -2.45
N ILE A 135 -18.97 -9.39 -2.61
CA ILE A 135 -20.20 -8.74 -3.07
C ILE A 135 -21.33 -8.76 -2.03
N GLU A 136 -21.62 -9.86 -1.34
CA GLU A 136 -22.81 -9.95 -0.48
C GLU A 136 -22.53 -9.66 1.00
N GLY A 137 -21.29 -9.84 1.45
CA GLY A 137 -20.90 -9.63 2.85
C GLY A 137 -21.10 -8.20 3.32
N GLU A 138 -21.61 -8.05 4.55
CA GLU A 138 -21.89 -6.73 5.14
C GLU A 138 -20.61 -5.89 5.27
N GLY A 139 -19.50 -6.50 5.71
CA GLY A 139 -18.20 -5.83 5.78
C GLY A 139 -17.68 -5.40 4.40
N TYR A 140 -17.84 -6.26 3.38
CA TYR A 140 -17.52 -5.93 1.99
C TYR A 140 -18.30 -4.70 1.50
N GLN A 141 -19.61 -4.67 1.72
CA GLN A 141 -20.47 -3.55 1.31
C GLN A 141 -20.15 -2.26 2.09
N ALA A 142 -19.94 -2.38 3.41
CA ALA A 142 -19.51 -1.26 4.25
C ALA A 142 -18.20 -0.66 3.74
N ALA A 143 -17.21 -1.49 3.39
CA ALA A 143 -15.95 -1.03 2.83
C ALA A 143 -16.12 -0.29 1.50
N LEU A 144 -17.06 -0.71 0.64
CA LEU A 144 -17.41 0.01 -0.59
C LEU A 144 -17.96 1.41 -0.32
N ASP A 145 -18.72 1.59 0.76
CA ASP A 145 -19.23 2.90 1.17
C ASP A 145 -18.14 3.76 1.82
N GLN A 146 -17.34 3.20 2.71
CA GLN A 146 -16.26 3.94 3.37
C GLN A 146 -15.19 4.39 2.39
N GLN A 147 -14.84 3.56 1.40
CA GLN A 147 -13.88 3.98 0.38
C GLN A 147 -14.34 5.19 -0.42
N ARG A 148 -15.65 5.34 -0.65
CA ARG A 148 -16.22 6.51 -1.36
C ARG A 148 -16.06 7.77 -0.51
N LYS A 149 -16.19 7.66 0.81
CA LYS A 149 -15.95 8.77 1.73
C LYS A 149 -14.47 9.19 1.71
N LEU A 150 -13.56 8.22 1.77
CA LEU A 150 -12.11 8.48 1.71
C LEU A 150 -11.68 9.08 0.38
N LEU A 151 -12.18 8.57 -0.76
CA LEU A 151 -11.86 9.14 -2.07
C LEU A 151 -12.42 10.56 -2.25
N LYS A 152 -13.59 10.86 -1.68
CA LYS A 152 -14.13 12.24 -1.62
C LYS A 152 -13.23 13.13 -0.77
N ALA A 153 -12.89 12.70 0.44
CA ALA A 153 -11.99 13.42 1.34
C ALA A 153 -10.62 13.68 0.68
N PHE A 154 -10.07 12.66 0.01
CA PHE A 154 -8.85 12.77 -0.76
C PHE A 154 -8.99 13.79 -1.89
N ALA A 155 -10.09 13.75 -2.65
CA ALA A 155 -10.31 14.65 -3.79
C ALA A 155 -10.44 16.12 -3.37
N GLU A 156 -10.97 16.42 -2.18
CA GLU A 156 -11.05 17.79 -1.65
C GLU A 156 -9.67 18.44 -1.47
N PHE A 157 -8.64 17.65 -1.14
CA PHE A 157 -7.25 18.11 -1.04
C PHE A 157 -6.42 17.86 -2.33
N GLY A 158 -6.68 16.74 -3.00
CA GLY A 158 -5.94 16.21 -4.15
C GLY A 158 -6.43 16.74 -5.50
N GLY A 159 -7.58 17.42 -5.52
CA GLY A 159 -8.34 17.84 -6.69
C GLY A 159 -9.16 16.70 -7.32
N ARG A 160 -8.64 15.47 -7.30
CA ARG A 160 -9.36 14.26 -7.72
C ARG A 160 -8.72 12.99 -7.15
N ALA A 161 -9.48 11.90 -7.15
CA ALA A 161 -8.97 10.55 -7.00
C ALA A 161 -9.63 9.65 -8.07
N PRO A 162 -8.89 8.74 -8.74
CA PRO A 162 -7.45 8.54 -8.66
C PRO A 162 -6.66 9.64 -9.40
N HIS A 163 -5.34 9.66 -9.15
CA HIS A 163 -4.32 10.54 -9.74
C HIS A 163 -4.49 12.04 -9.44
N PRO A 164 -4.10 12.49 -8.23
CA PRO A 164 -4.25 13.89 -7.82
C PRO A 164 -3.54 14.86 -8.77
N LEU A 165 -4.11 16.06 -8.89
CA LEU A 165 -3.58 17.14 -9.72
C LEU A 165 -2.83 18.19 -8.90
N THR A 166 -3.04 18.23 -7.59
CA THR A 166 -2.50 19.30 -6.73
C THR A 166 -1.03 19.12 -6.37
N TYR A 167 -0.44 17.94 -6.55
CA TYR A 167 1.00 17.75 -6.38
C TYR A 167 1.75 18.42 -7.52
N VAL A 168 2.71 19.27 -7.17
CA VAL A 168 3.64 19.92 -8.09
C VAL A 168 5.06 19.85 -7.51
N PRO A 169 6.13 19.79 -8.33
CA PRO A 169 7.46 20.03 -7.82
C PRO A 169 7.52 21.39 -7.12
N GLY A 170 8.04 21.41 -5.90
CA GLY A 170 8.11 22.59 -5.04
C GLY A 170 7.02 22.66 -3.96
N GLY A 171 5.99 21.82 -4.01
CA GLY A 171 4.96 21.81 -2.97
C GLY A 171 3.60 21.27 -3.43
N MET A 172 2.55 22.04 -3.17
CA MET A 172 1.17 21.69 -3.50
C MET A 172 0.46 22.92 -4.09
N ALA A 173 -0.31 22.73 -5.15
CA ALA A 173 -1.18 23.75 -5.75
C ALA A 173 -2.54 23.87 -5.05
N GLY A 174 -2.89 22.89 -4.20
CA GLY A 174 -4.13 22.90 -3.42
C GLY A 174 -4.08 23.96 -2.32
N GLN A 175 -5.17 24.71 -2.16
CA GLN A 175 -5.33 25.73 -1.11
C GLN A 175 -6.63 25.45 -0.34
N PRO A 176 -6.67 24.39 0.49
CA PRO A 176 -7.87 24.08 1.26
C PRO A 176 -8.17 25.19 2.25
N ASP A 177 -9.44 25.57 2.33
CA ASP A 177 -9.91 26.51 3.35
C ASP A 177 -10.29 25.76 4.64
N PRO A 178 -10.54 26.46 5.77
CA PRO A 178 -10.92 25.80 7.02
C PRO A 178 -12.15 24.90 6.92
N SER A 179 -13.10 25.22 6.03
CA SER A 179 -14.30 24.40 5.84
C SER A 179 -13.99 23.07 5.15
N THR A 180 -13.06 23.09 4.19
CA THR A 180 -12.53 21.91 3.50
C THR A 180 -11.80 21.01 4.50
N VAL A 181 -10.95 21.60 5.36
CA VAL A 181 -10.23 20.85 6.39
C VAL A 181 -11.20 20.17 7.35
N GLU A 182 -12.25 20.85 7.79
CA GLU A 182 -13.23 20.27 8.71
C GLU A 182 -14.06 19.17 8.03
N SER A 183 -14.44 19.36 6.76
CA SER A 183 -15.16 18.32 6.01
C SER A 183 -14.33 17.06 5.84
N VAL A 184 -13.05 17.19 5.46
CA VAL A 184 -12.13 16.06 5.35
C VAL A 184 -11.94 15.37 6.70
N LYS A 185 -11.72 16.11 7.78
CA LYS A 185 -11.59 15.55 9.14
C LYS A 185 -12.83 14.74 9.54
N SER A 186 -14.03 15.28 9.31
CA SER A 186 -15.29 14.58 9.60
C SER A 186 -15.37 13.26 8.85
N ARG A 187 -15.07 13.25 7.54
CA ARG A 187 -15.11 12.02 6.72
C ARG A 187 -14.09 10.98 7.18
N VAL A 188 -12.89 11.41 7.53
CA VAL A 188 -11.84 10.50 8.04
C VAL A 188 -12.23 9.96 9.41
N ALA A 189 -12.82 10.78 10.28
CA ALA A 189 -13.29 10.35 11.60
C ALA A 189 -14.40 9.29 11.49
N GLU A 190 -15.39 9.47 10.60
CA GLU A 190 -16.44 8.47 10.35
C GLU A 190 -15.85 7.11 9.93
N VAL A 191 -14.81 7.10 9.10
CA VAL A 191 -14.17 5.86 8.66
C VAL A 191 -13.29 5.27 9.77
N SER A 192 -12.63 6.11 10.55
CA SER A 192 -11.85 5.68 11.71
C SER A 192 -12.74 5.04 12.78
N GLU A 193 -13.95 5.55 12.99
CA GLU A 193 -14.95 4.99 13.91
C GLU A 193 -15.45 3.63 13.41
N TRP A 194 -15.70 3.50 12.10
CA TRP A 194 -16.05 2.22 11.49
C TRP A 194 -14.95 1.16 11.65
N ILE A 195 -13.67 1.54 11.48
CA ILE A 195 -12.55 0.63 11.71
C ILE A 195 -12.44 0.28 13.20
N GLY A 196 -12.60 1.26 14.09
CA GLY A 196 -12.49 1.04 15.53
C GLY A 196 -11.12 1.39 16.12
N PRO A 197 -11.05 1.49 17.46
CA PRO A 197 -9.83 1.84 18.17
C PRO A 197 -8.82 0.68 18.14
N THR A 198 -7.59 0.95 17.70
CA THR A 198 -6.53 -0.07 17.63
C THR A 198 -6.20 -0.65 19.01
N GLU A 199 -6.41 0.11 20.08
CA GLU A 199 -6.22 -0.30 21.46
C GLU A 199 -7.18 -1.44 21.89
N ALA A 200 -8.31 -1.61 21.21
CA ALA A 200 -9.24 -2.71 21.46
C ALA A 200 -8.83 -4.02 20.78
N ALA A 201 -7.81 -4.02 19.92
CA ALA A 201 -7.38 -5.23 19.20
C ALA A 201 -7.12 -6.44 20.11
N PRO A 202 -6.48 -6.30 21.29
CA PRO A 202 -6.31 -7.42 22.21
C PRO A 202 -7.64 -7.97 22.74
N GLU A 203 -8.60 -7.11 23.06
CA GLU A 203 -9.92 -7.53 23.54
C GLU A 203 -10.68 -8.28 22.44
N VAL A 204 -10.70 -7.74 21.22
CA VAL A 204 -11.34 -8.40 20.07
C VAL A 204 -10.66 -9.75 19.80
N LEU A 205 -9.33 -9.81 19.84
CA LEU A 205 -8.58 -11.05 19.67
C LEU A 205 -8.94 -12.10 20.73
N GLU A 206 -9.05 -11.71 21.99
CA GLU A 206 -9.47 -12.62 23.07
C GLU A 206 -10.86 -13.22 22.80
N ARG A 207 -11.80 -12.45 22.24
CA ARG A 207 -13.13 -12.96 21.85
C ARG A 207 -13.01 -14.03 20.75
N TYR A 208 -12.21 -13.78 19.71
CA TYR A 208 -11.98 -14.74 18.62
C TYR A 208 -11.21 -15.99 19.05
N LEU A 209 -10.27 -15.88 19.99
CA LEU A 209 -9.54 -17.04 20.52
C LEU A 209 -10.39 -17.89 21.48
N ALA A 210 -11.47 -17.34 22.03
CA ALA A 210 -12.39 -18.04 22.92
C ALA A 210 -13.54 -18.74 22.19
N ALA A 211 -13.79 -18.38 20.92
CA ALA A 211 -14.79 -19.01 20.07
C ALA A 211 -14.29 -20.33 19.47
N ASP A 212 -15.21 -21.23 19.14
CA ASP A 212 -14.90 -22.48 18.45
C ASP A 212 -14.54 -22.18 16.98
N GLU A 213 -15.32 -21.32 16.31
CA GLU A 213 -15.06 -20.81 14.96
C GLU A 213 -15.04 -19.27 14.92
N PRO A 214 -14.24 -18.63 14.03
CA PRO A 214 -14.23 -17.19 13.92
C PRO A 214 -15.60 -16.57 13.65
N GLY A 215 -16.44 -17.24 12.86
CA GLY A 215 -17.81 -16.78 12.57
C GLY A 215 -18.77 -16.76 13.78
N ASP A 216 -18.44 -17.42 14.89
CA ASP A 216 -19.29 -17.44 16.09
C ASP A 216 -19.19 -16.14 16.91
N VAL A 217 -18.21 -15.28 16.61
CA VAL A 217 -17.99 -14.04 17.35
C VAL A 217 -19.00 -12.97 16.93
N GLU A 218 -19.85 -12.56 17.86
CA GLU A 218 -20.72 -11.40 17.66
C GLU A 218 -19.87 -10.12 17.49
N VAL A 219 -20.11 -9.40 16.41
CA VAL A 219 -19.48 -8.10 16.14
C VAL A 219 -20.02 -7.05 17.10
N ASP A 220 -19.12 -6.37 17.79
CA ASP A 220 -19.43 -5.28 18.72
C ASP A 220 -19.18 -3.94 18.03
N PRO A 221 -20.23 -3.20 17.64
CA PRO A 221 -20.06 -1.93 16.93
C PRO A 221 -19.29 -0.88 17.74
N ASP A 222 -19.30 -0.97 19.07
CA ASP A 222 -18.58 -0.03 19.93
C ASP A 222 -17.06 -0.26 19.88
N LEU A 223 -16.62 -1.46 19.49
CA LEU A 223 -15.21 -1.80 19.24
C LEU A 223 -14.79 -1.63 17.77
N GLY A 224 -15.73 -1.24 16.91
CA GLY A 224 -15.53 -1.06 15.49
C GLY A 224 -15.63 -2.36 14.70
N GLU A 225 -16.56 -2.36 13.75
CA GLU A 225 -16.79 -3.48 12.84
C GLU A 225 -15.54 -3.86 12.04
N GLY A 226 -14.79 -2.86 11.56
CA GLY A 226 -13.59 -3.12 10.76
C GLY A 226 -12.46 -3.78 11.53
N LEU A 227 -12.38 -3.54 12.84
CA LEU A 227 -11.42 -4.20 13.72
C LEU A 227 -11.81 -5.67 13.92
N HIS A 228 -13.09 -5.94 14.12
CA HIS A 228 -13.59 -7.32 14.16
C HIS A 228 -13.28 -8.07 12.88
N ASP A 229 -13.55 -7.48 11.72
CA ASP A 229 -13.30 -8.10 10.42
C ASP A 229 -11.79 -8.36 10.20
N LEU A 230 -10.92 -7.41 10.58
CA LEU A 230 -9.47 -7.56 10.50
C LEU A 230 -8.95 -8.67 11.43
N VAL A 231 -9.37 -8.67 12.69
CA VAL A 231 -8.91 -9.67 13.67
C VAL A 231 -9.43 -11.05 13.30
N GLY A 232 -10.70 -11.16 12.91
CA GLY A 232 -11.30 -12.42 12.45
C GLY A 232 -10.54 -13.00 11.27
N LEU A 233 -10.22 -12.20 10.26
CA LEU A 233 -9.40 -12.60 9.13
C LEU A 233 -8.02 -13.12 9.58
N LEU A 234 -7.34 -12.42 10.49
CA LEU A 234 -6.02 -12.83 10.98
C LEU A 234 -6.08 -14.14 11.78
N VAL A 235 -7.14 -14.36 12.56
CA VAL A 235 -7.35 -15.61 13.31
C VAL A 235 -7.65 -16.76 12.34
N ALA A 236 -8.54 -16.57 11.37
CA ALA A 236 -8.82 -17.56 10.33
C ALA A 236 -7.55 -17.91 9.54
N ALA A 237 -6.74 -16.91 9.19
CA ALA A 237 -5.46 -17.12 8.53
C ALA A 237 -4.49 -17.93 9.40
N ALA A 238 -4.40 -17.63 10.70
CA ALA A 238 -3.55 -18.38 11.62
C ALA A 238 -4.03 -19.85 11.76
N GLN A 239 -5.34 -20.08 11.86
CA GLN A 239 -5.94 -21.42 11.93
C GLN A 239 -5.72 -22.22 10.64
N ALA A 240 -5.70 -21.55 9.49
CA ALA A 240 -5.33 -22.12 8.20
C ALA A 240 -3.83 -22.44 8.05
N GLY A 241 -3.01 -22.23 9.10
CA GLY A 241 -1.59 -22.55 9.11
C GLY A 241 -0.71 -21.55 8.35
N THR A 242 -1.23 -20.36 8.00
CA THR A 242 -0.49 -19.39 7.18
C THR A 242 0.81 -18.91 7.82
N ALA A 243 0.94 -19.00 9.15
CA ALA A 243 2.20 -18.70 9.84
C ALA A 243 3.36 -19.62 9.43
N GLU A 244 3.06 -20.80 8.91
CA GLU A 244 4.04 -21.78 8.41
C GLU A 244 4.19 -21.72 6.88
N HIS A 245 3.36 -20.93 6.20
CA HIS A 245 3.36 -20.79 4.74
C HIS A 245 3.93 -19.44 4.30
N GLY A 246 4.71 -19.45 3.22
CA GLY A 246 5.27 -18.20 2.66
C GLY A 246 6.23 -17.48 3.62
N VAL A 247 6.83 -18.19 4.58
CA VAL A 247 7.82 -17.64 5.51
C VAL A 247 8.96 -17.03 4.71
N GLY A 248 8.97 -15.69 4.64
CA GLY A 248 9.93 -14.94 3.86
C GLY A 248 11.37 -15.13 4.36
N PRO A 249 12.37 -14.60 3.64
CA PRO A 249 13.78 -14.82 3.94
C PRO A 249 14.29 -14.10 5.20
N ASN A 250 13.40 -13.56 6.05
CA ASN A 250 13.72 -12.68 7.18
C ASN A 250 14.59 -11.47 6.77
N ARG A 251 14.27 -10.87 5.62
CA ARG A 251 14.92 -9.67 5.09
C ARG A 251 13.85 -8.67 4.68
N TYR A 252 13.80 -7.53 5.36
CA TYR A 252 12.83 -6.47 5.10
C TYR A 252 13.55 -5.12 4.97
N TYR A 253 12.97 -4.23 4.19
CA TYR A 253 13.47 -2.88 3.97
C TYR A 253 12.30 -1.91 3.89
N SER A 254 12.45 -0.74 4.50
CA SER A 254 11.55 0.39 4.37
C SER A 254 12.34 1.66 4.12
N ASN A 255 11.89 2.49 3.18
CA ASN A 255 12.44 3.83 2.98
C ASN A 255 11.86 4.88 3.95
N GLY A 256 10.93 4.46 4.82
CA GLY A 256 10.16 5.33 5.69
C GLY A 256 9.13 6.18 4.94
N VAL A 257 8.24 6.84 5.68
CA VAL A 257 7.17 7.69 5.13
C VAL A 257 6.73 8.76 6.13
N PHE A 258 6.07 9.80 5.61
CA PHE A 258 5.60 11.02 6.28
C PHE A 258 6.73 11.91 6.81
N ASP A 259 7.12 12.91 6.03
CA ASP A 259 8.18 13.84 6.45
C ASP A 259 7.71 14.74 7.59
N HIS A 260 8.59 15.06 8.53
CA HIS A 260 8.30 16.07 9.53
C HIS A 260 8.20 17.46 8.88
N ALA A 261 7.13 18.20 9.17
CA ALA A 261 6.90 19.51 8.54
C ALA A 261 7.75 20.64 9.15
N ASP A 262 8.24 20.43 10.38
CA ASP A 262 8.96 21.41 11.19
C ASP A 262 10.44 21.03 11.43
N GLY A 263 10.95 20.01 10.74
CA GLY A 263 12.32 19.53 10.92
C GLY A 263 12.65 18.34 10.02
N ASP A 264 13.83 17.77 10.25
CA ASP A 264 14.31 16.59 9.52
C ASP A 264 13.69 15.30 10.05
N GLY A 265 13.66 14.27 9.21
CA GLY A 265 13.24 12.92 9.58
C GLY A 265 11.83 12.55 9.10
N LEU A 266 11.42 11.35 9.48
CA LEU A 266 10.18 10.71 9.05
C LEU A 266 9.41 10.23 10.28
N PHE A 267 8.08 10.28 10.23
CA PHE A 267 7.25 9.69 11.29
C PHE A 267 7.35 8.16 11.32
N LEU A 268 7.40 7.53 10.14
CA LEU A 268 7.79 6.12 10.02
C LEU A 268 9.22 6.06 9.46
N ASP A 269 10.13 5.58 10.30
CA ASP A 269 11.55 5.56 9.99
C ASP A 269 11.92 4.62 8.84
N ARG A 270 13.04 4.97 8.18
CA ARG A 270 13.73 4.07 7.28
C ARG A 270 14.42 2.96 8.07
N GLY A 271 14.56 1.78 7.49
CA GLY A 271 15.27 0.71 8.15
C GLY A 271 15.44 -0.53 7.30
N ILE A 272 16.44 -1.33 7.67
CA ILE A 272 16.65 -2.66 7.14
C ILE A 272 16.53 -3.63 8.31
N TYR A 273 15.75 -4.68 8.15
CA TYR A 273 15.71 -5.80 9.07
C TYR A 273 16.30 -7.01 8.38
N ARG A 274 17.26 -7.68 9.03
CA ARG A 274 17.82 -8.95 8.55
C ARG A 274 18.03 -9.91 9.72
N ASN A 275 17.42 -11.09 9.63
CA ASN A 275 17.65 -12.21 10.55
C ASN A 275 17.57 -11.82 12.04
N GLY A 276 16.54 -11.08 12.45
CA GLY A 276 16.37 -10.67 13.85
C GLY A 276 17.01 -9.32 14.21
N LEU A 277 17.81 -8.72 13.32
CA LEU A 277 18.55 -7.50 13.61
C LEU A 277 18.04 -6.32 12.77
N VAL A 278 17.86 -5.18 13.43
CA VAL A 278 17.61 -3.91 12.77
C VAL A 278 18.97 -3.26 12.47
N GLU A 279 19.24 -3.05 11.19
CA GLU A 279 20.39 -2.30 10.68
C GLU A 279 19.96 -0.86 10.41
N SER A 280 20.65 0.11 11.03
CA SER A 280 20.56 1.51 10.65
C SER A 280 21.55 1.79 9.52
N LYS A 281 21.06 2.41 8.44
CA LYS A 281 21.88 2.89 7.32
C LYS A 281 21.48 4.32 7.01
N THR A 282 22.44 5.12 6.56
CA THR A 282 22.15 6.44 6.02
C THR A 282 21.37 6.32 4.71
N ARG A 283 20.75 7.42 4.28
CA ARG A 283 20.07 7.48 2.98
C ARG A 283 21.03 7.13 1.85
N ASP A 284 22.24 7.67 1.88
CA ASP A 284 23.23 7.48 0.81
C ASP A 284 23.74 6.04 0.78
N GLU A 285 23.99 5.43 1.95
CA GLU A 285 24.37 4.02 2.03
C GLU A 285 23.29 3.08 1.48
N ILE A 286 22.02 3.45 1.63
CA ILE A 286 20.90 2.70 1.05
C ILE A 286 20.88 2.89 -0.47
N ILE A 287 20.98 4.12 -0.96
CA ILE A 287 20.96 4.42 -2.40
C ILE A 287 22.10 3.72 -3.12
N ASP A 288 23.32 3.83 -2.61
CA ASP A 288 24.53 3.21 -3.20
C ASP A 288 24.47 1.67 -3.21
N ALA A 289 23.60 1.07 -2.40
CA ALA A 289 23.44 -0.38 -2.30
C ALA A 289 22.31 -0.93 -3.20
N ILE A 290 21.49 -0.07 -3.81
CA ILE A 290 20.39 -0.50 -4.69
C ILE A 290 20.95 -0.85 -6.08
N SER A 291 20.54 -2.00 -6.61
CA SER A 291 20.84 -2.43 -7.97
C SER A 291 19.70 -3.27 -8.52
N GLU A 292 19.49 -3.24 -9.83
CA GLU A 292 18.50 -4.03 -10.56
C GLU A 292 19.19 -5.12 -11.40
N ASP A 293 18.70 -6.36 -11.33
CA ASP A 293 19.20 -7.51 -12.10
C ASP A 293 18.21 -7.86 -13.22
N THR A 294 18.72 -8.16 -14.42
CA THR A 294 17.91 -8.48 -15.60
C THR A 294 18.08 -9.91 -16.09
N ALA A 295 18.84 -10.77 -15.40
CA ALA A 295 19.20 -12.12 -15.84
C ALA A 295 17.97 -13.02 -16.13
N TYR A 296 16.86 -12.77 -15.42
CA TYR A 296 15.59 -13.48 -15.58
C TYR A 296 14.44 -12.53 -16.00
N SER A 297 14.77 -11.45 -16.71
CA SER A 297 13.80 -10.45 -17.17
C SER A 297 13.93 -10.22 -18.67
N TRP A 298 12.87 -9.69 -19.30
CA TRP A 298 12.87 -9.37 -20.73
C TRP A 298 13.55 -8.04 -21.05
N TYR A 299 14.75 -7.85 -20.52
CA TYR A 299 15.61 -6.69 -20.77
C TYR A 299 17.01 -7.15 -21.19
N THR A 300 17.76 -6.25 -21.82
CA THR A 300 19.18 -6.51 -22.08
C THR A 300 19.98 -6.40 -20.78
N ASN A 301 21.13 -7.08 -20.70
CA ASN A 301 22.03 -6.97 -19.54
C ASN A 301 22.44 -5.52 -19.23
N ASP A 302 22.56 -4.69 -20.26
CA ASP A 302 22.92 -3.27 -20.13
C ASP A 302 21.79 -2.41 -19.53
N SER A 303 20.59 -2.98 -19.35
CA SER A 303 19.45 -2.32 -18.70
C SER A 303 19.45 -2.48 -17.17
N GLY A 304 20.28 -3.37 -16.61
CA GLY A 304 20.42 -3.54 -15.16
C GLY A 304 21.50 -2.64 -14.56
N GLY A 305 21.67 -2.73 -13.25
CA GLY A 305 22.69 -1.99 -12.49
C GLY A 305 22.10 -0.96 -11.53
N ASP A 306 22.87 0.09 -11.26
CA ASP A 306 22.56 1.14 -10.30
C ASP A 306 21.58 2.17 -10.90
N PRO A 307 20.34 2.30 -10.38
CA PRO A 307 19.34 3.23 -10.91
C PRO A 307 19.76 4.71 -10.81
N ALA A 308 20.68 5.06 -9.90
CA ALA A 308 21.17 6.43 -9.76
C ALA A 308 22.20 6.83 -10.84
N LYS A 309 22.70 5.86 -11.61
CA LYS A 309 23.69 6.04 -12.68
C LYS A 309 23.12 5.83 -14.09
N ALA A 310 21.82 5.54 -14.19
CA ALA A 310 21.09 5.28 -15.43
C ALA A 310 20.86 6.55 -16.28
#